data_AF-A0A259DTT9-F1
#
_entry.id   AF-A0A259DTT9-F1
#
_cell.length_a   1.000
_cell.length_b   1.000
_cell.length_c   1.000
_cell.angle_alpha   90.00
_cell.angle_beta   90.00
_cell.angle_gamma   90.00
#
_symmetry.space_group_name_H-M   'P 1'
#
loop_
_entity.id
_entity.type
_entity.pdbx_description
1 polymer ?
#
loop_
_entity_poly.entity_id
_entity_poly.type
_entity_poly.pdbx_seq_one_letter_code
_entity_poly.pdbx_strand_id
1 'polypeptide(L)'
;MPFPASHATFAEAARIGAEIRALEAFQRPAAPAFRPKAFCKLARDLNGTETIDDIGWVDGTLFLSRDAGKPVSVATGLPAAVWQFSVSGYRVLPRWIEGRKGLSVETYWPELRDVAARIHELIHWFGEADLVLEATLADTMTRAELGFPASAVQEADGEND
;
A
#
# COMPACT_ATOMS: atom_id res chain seq x y z
N MET A 1 5.66 5.81 20.53
CA MET A 1 6.38 4.80 19.72
C MET A 1 7.26 4.00 20.65
N PRO A 2 7.02 2.69 20.79
CA PRO A 2 7.94 1.83 21.53
C PRO A 2 9.31 1.81 20.84
N PHE A 3 10.38 1.71 21.63
CA PHE A 3 11.74 1.66 21.10
C PHE A 3 12.29 0.24 21.27
N PRO A 4 12.78 -0.43 20.22
CA PRO A 4 13.25 -1.80 20.32
C PRO A 4 14.53 -1.89 21.16
N ALA A 5 14.62 -2.88 22.05
CA ALA A 5 15.81 -3.14 22.85
C ALA A 5 16.99 -3.70 22.04
N SER A 6 16.69 -4.40 20.94
CA SER A 6 17.69 -4.92 20.02
C SER A 6 18.03 -3.93 18.92
N HIS A 7 19.33 -3.65 18.74
CA HIS A 7 19.85 -2.90 17.60
C HIS A 7 19.49 -3.56 16.25
N ALA A 8 19.41 -4.89 16.20
CA ALA A 8 19.04 -5.60 14.97
C ALA A 8 17.59 -5.28 14.56
N THR A 9 16.66 -5.27 15.53
CA THR A 9 15.26 -4.88 15.28
C THR A 9 15.16 -3.42 14.85
N PHE A 10 15.95 -2.52 15.46
CA PHE A 10 16.01 -1.13 15.03
C PHE A 10 16.51 -0.97 13.59
N ALA A 11 17.62 -1.64 13.25
CA ALA A 11 18.20 -1.59 11.91
C ALA A 11 17.22 -2.14 10.85
N GLU A 12 16.47 -3.19 11.19
CA GLU A 12 15.46 -3.75 10.31
C GLU A 12 14.27 -2.81 10.12
N ALA A 13 13.78 -2.17 11.18
CA ALA A 13 12.75 -1.13 11.08
C ALA A 13 13.19 0.00 10.14
N ALA A 14 14.45 0.46 10.26
CA ALA A 14 15.01 1.49 9.41
C ALA A 14 15.12 1.05 7.95
N ARG A 15 15.52 -0.19 7.69
CA ARG A 15 15.59 -0.78 6.34
C ARG A 15 14.20 -0.83 5.70
N ILE A 16 13.19 -1.34 6.41
CA ILE A 16 11.81 -1.41 5.91
C ILE A 16 11.26 -0.01 5.63
N GLY A 17 11.46 0.94 6.54
CA GLY A 17 11.04 2.34 6.34
C GLY A 17 11.70 2.98 5.11
N ALA A 18 12.96 2.65 4.81
CA ALA A 18 13.63 3.11 3.60
C ALA A 18 12.99 2.53 2.32
N GLU A 19 12.59 1.26 2.32
CA GLU A 19 11.91 0.63 1.19
C GLU A 19 10.53 1.23 0.93
N ILE A 20 9.72 1.41 1.99
CA ILE A 20 8.41 2.08 1.90
C ILE A 20 8.57 3.47 1.29
N ARG A 21 9.50 4.27 1.82
CA ARG A 21 9.77 5.62 1.32
C ARG A 21 10.20 5.61 -0.14
N ALA A 22 11.08 4.69 -0.54
CA ALA A 22 11.56 4.61 -1.92
C ALA A 22 10.43 4.28 -2.91
N LEU A 23 9.47 3.44 -2.50
CA LEU A 23 8.28 3.12 -3.30
C LEU A 23 7.29 4.27 -3.41
N GLU A 24 6.95 4.90 -2.29
CA GLU A 24 5.99 6.01 -2.22
C GLU A 24 6.50 7.26 -2.94
N ALA A 25 7.81 7.52 -2.87
CA ALA A 25 8.46 8.62 -3.56
C ALA A 25 8.85 8.31 -5.02
N PHE A 26 8.43 7.15 -5.56
CA PHE A 26 8.71 6.72 -6.93
C PHE A 26 10.22 6.69 -7.29
N GLN A 27 11.10 6.46 -6.31
CA GLN A 27 12.56 6.49 -6.50
C GLN A 27 13.09 5.26 -7.24
N ARG A 28 12.35 4.15 -7.17
CA ARG A 28 12.61 2.91 -7.91
C ARG A 28 11.31 2.28 -8.38
N PRO A 29 11.29 1.41 -9.40
CA PRO A 29 10.12 0.60 -9.73
C PRO A 29 9.82 -0.42 -8.62
N ALA A 30 8.61 -0.99 -8.67
CA ALA A 30 8.30 -2.17 -7.86
C ALA A 30 9.23 -3.34 -8.22
N ALA A 31 9.64 -4.12 -7.22
CA ALA A 31 10.52 -5.25 -7.40
C ALA A 31 9.85 -6.33 -8.28
N PRO A 32 10.62 -7.10 -9.08
CA PRO A 32 10.07 -8.10 -10.01
C PRO A 32 9.07 -9.09 -9.40
N ALA A 33 9.26 -9.47 -8.13
CA ALA A 33 8.38 -10.38 -7.41
C ALA A 33 6.93 -9.86 -7.29
N PHE A 34 6.73 -8.54 -7.28
CA PHE A 34 5.40 -7.91 -7.13
C PHE A 34 4.74 -7.57 -8.47
N ARG A 35 5.43 -7.84 -9.58
CA ARG A 35 4.95 -7.62 -10.96
C ARG A 35 5.11 -8.87 -11.84
N PRO A 36 4.68 -10.07 -11.40
CA PRO A 36 4.74 -11.25 -12.23
C PRO A 36 3.94 -11.05 -13.53
N LYS A 37 4.24 -11.82 -14.59
CA LYS A 37 3.58 -11.66 -15.91
C LYS A 37 2.05 -11.68 -15.84
N ALA A 38 1.47 -12.46 -14.92
CA ALA A 38 0.03 -12.56 -14.73
C ALA A 38 -0.58 -11.39 -13.94
N PHE A 39 0.24 -10.59 -13.25
CA PHE A 39 -0.24 -9.47 -12.44
C PHE A 39 -0.88 -8.41 -13.33
N CYS A 40 -2.12 -8.03 -13.00
CA CYS A 40 -2.90 -6.97 -13.65
C CYS A 40 -2.75 -7.00 -15.19
N LYS A 41 -2.93 -8.17 -15.82
CA LYS A 41 -2.71 -8.41 -17.25
C LYS A 41 -3.97 -8.13 -18.05
N LEU A 42 -3.86 -7.41 -19.18
CA LEU A 42 -4.98 -7.24 -20.10
C LEU A 42 -5.47 -8.60 -20.60
N ALA A 43 -6.79 -8.78 -20.59
CA ALA A 43 -7.43 -9.99 -21.08
C ALA A 43 -7.41 -10.07 -22.62
N ARG A 44 -7.29 -8.92 -23.29
CA ARG A 44 -7.21 -8.77 -24.74
C ARG A 44 -6.37 -7.56 -25.11
N ASP A 45 -5.94 -7.51 -26.36
CA ASP A 45 -5.31 -6.31 -26.91
C ASP A 45 -6.33 -5.16 -27.00
N LEU A 46 -5.85 -3.95 -26.74
CA LEU A 46 -6.62 -2.72 -26.90
C LEU A 46 -6.62 -2.33 -28.39
N ASN A 47 -7.68 -1.67 -28.83
CA ASN A 47 -7.80 -1.19 -30.21
C ASN A 47 -7.58 0.32 -30.34
N GLY A 48 -7.29 0.99 -29.23
CA GLY A 48 -6.98 2.41 -29.16
C GLY A 48 -8.20 3.33 -29.03
N THR A 49 -9.43 2.77 -29.01
CA THR A 49 -10.65 3.56 -28.81
C THR A 49 -11.16 3.51 -27.37
N GLU A 50 -10.60 2.63 -26.55
CA GLU A 50 -11.03 2.49 -25.16
C GLU A 50 -10.54 3.66 -24.29
N THR A 51 -11.48 4.28 -23.58
CA THR A 51 -11.20 5.32 -22.57
C THR A 51 -11.60 4.85 -21.18
N ILE A 52 -11.00 5.43 -20.15
CA ILE A 52 -11.36 5.14 -18.75
C ILE A 52 -12.71 5.80 -18.46
N ASP A 53 -13.75 5.03 -18.09
CA ASP A 53 -15.08 5.57 -17.79
C ASP A 53 -15.62 5.12 -16.41
N ASP A 54 -16.11 3.89 -16.34
CA ASP A 54 -16.71 3.20 -15.22
C ASP A 54 -15.75 2.11 -14.80
N ILE A 55 -15.25 2.25 -13.59
CA ILE A 55 -14.25 1.34 -13.04
C ILE A 55 -14.92 0.37 -12.08
N GLY A 56 -14.51 -0.88 -12.16
CA GLY A 56 -15.02 -1.92 -11.28
C GLY A 56 -13.99 -2.98 -11.05
N TRP A 57 -14.18 -3.75 -9.99
CA TRP A 57 -13.38 -4.93 -9.74
C TRP A 57 -14.26 -6.04 -9.19
N VAL A 58 -14.12 -7.24 -9.76
CA VAL A 58 -14.81 -8.45 -9.33
C VAL A 58 -13.85 -9.62 -9.50
N ASP A 59 -13.62 -10.39 -8.43
CA ASP A 59 -12.87 -11.65 -8.46
C ASP A 59 -11.55 -11.60 -9.23
N GLY A 60 -10.72 -10.60 -8.91
CA GLY A 60 -9.40 -10.42 -9.53
C GLY A 60 -9.42 -9.78 -10.91
N THR A 61 -10.60 -9.39 -11.40
CA THR A 61 -10.83 -8.79 -12.70
C THR A 61 -11.17 -7.32 -12.55
N LEU A 62 -10.34 -6.45 -13.13
CA LEU A 62 -10.50 -5.01 -13.23
C LEU A 62 -11.22 -4.65 -14.53
N PHE A 63 -12.23 -3.79 -14.43
CA PHE A 63 -12.92 -3.14 -15.54
C PHE A 63 -12.53 -1.67 -15.54
N LEU A 64 -12.16 -1.14 -16.70
CA LEU A 64 -11.79 0.27 -16.88
C LEU A 64 -12.77 1.05 -17.75
N SER A 65 -13.54 0.33 -18.58
CA SER A 65 -14.49 0.93 -19.51
C SER A 65 -15.68 0.04 -19.77
N ARG A 66 -16.85 0.63 -20.06
CA ARG A 66 -18.05 -0.08 -20.48
C ARG A 66 -18.66 0.54 -21.74
N ASP A 67 -18.95 -0.30 -22.72
CA ASP A 67 -19.76 0.05 -23.89
C ASP A 67 -21.11 -0.68 -23.82
N ALA A 68 -22.21 0.06 -23.95
CA ALA A 68 -23.58 -0.44 -23.76
C ALA A 68 -23.76 -1.30 -22.48
N GLY A 69 -23.08 -0.93 -21.39
CA GLY A 69 -23.11 -1.61 -20.10
C GLY A 69 -22.21 -2.85 -19.97
N LYS A 70 -21.55 -3.29 -21.05
CA LYS A 70 -20.62 -4.42 -21.04
C LYS A 70 -19.18 -3.94 -20.84
N PRO A 71 -18.38 -4.61 -19.98
CA PRO A 71 -16.98 -4.25 -19.85
C PRO A 71 -16.22 -4.45 -21.17
N VAL A 72 -15.48 -3.43 -21.59
CA VAL A 72 -14.70 -3.43 -22.84
C VAL A 72 -13.21 -3.51 -22.54
N SER A 73 -12.72 -2.73 -21.58
CA SER A 73 -11.34 -2.83 -21.08
C SER A 73 -11.29 -3.67 -19.82
N VAL A 74 -10.68 -4.86 -19.94
CA VAL A 74 -10.64 -5.86 -18.88
C VAL A 74 -9.19 -6.28 -18.60
N ALA A 75 -8.81 -6.28 -17.33
CA ALA A 75 -7.56 -6.84 -16.87
C ALA A 75 -7.78 -7.86 -15.75
N THR A 76 -6.92 -8.87 -15.70
CA THR A 76 -7.01 -10.00 -14.77
C THR A 76 -5.80 -10.06 -13.87
N GLY A 77 -5.91 -10.78 -12.75
CA GLY A 77 -4.78 -10.99 -11.83
C GLY A 77 -4.43 -9.75 -11.01
N LEU A 78 -5.40 -8.85 -10.75
CA LEU A 78 -5.25 -7.79 -9.75
C LEU A 78 -5.72 -8.31 -8.38
N PRO A 79 -4.85 -8.49 -7.38
CA PRO A 79 -5.25 -9.02 -6.07
C PRO A 79 -6.28 -8.13 -5.38
N ALA A 80 -7.18 -8.75 -4.60
CA ALA A 80 -8.19 -8.03 -3.82
C ALA A 80 -7.56 -7.02 -2.86
N ALA A 81 -6.46 -7.40 -2.20
CA ALA A 81 -5.74 -6.52 -1.28
C ALA A 81 -5.25 -5.23 -1.97
N VAL A 82 -4.77 -5.31 -3.21
CA VAL A 82 -4.33 -4.14 -3.99
C VAL A 82 -5.50 -3.23 -4.33
N TRP A 83 -6.65 -3.80 -4.71
CA TRP A 83 -7.86 -3.03 -5.01
C TRP A 83 -8.47 -2.36 -3.77
N GLN A 84 -8.41 -3.03 -2.62
CA GLN A 84 -8.99 -2.58 -1.36
C GLN A 84 -8.06 -1.69 -0.54
N PHE A 85 -6.75 -1.68 -0.87
CA PHE A 85 -5.76 -0.88 -0.17
C PHE A 85 -6.20 0.58 -0.05
N SER A 86 -6.23 1.08 1.19
CA SER A 86 -6.74 2.40 1.52
C SER A 86 -5.84 3.14 2.49
N VAL A 87 -5.71 4.45 2.29
CA VAL A 87 -5.05 5.37 3.23
C VAL A 87 -6.08 6.38 3.69
N SER A 88 -6.25 6.54 5.00
CA SER A 88 -7.23 7.45 5.60
C SER A 88 -8.67 7.24 5.09
N GLY A 89 -9.06 5.98 4.84
CA GLY A 89 -10.38 5.61 4.33
C GLY A 89 -10.56 5.75 2.81
N TYR A 90 -9.56 6.25 2.08
CA TYR A 90 -9.61 6.38 0.62
C TYR A 90 -8.89 5.22 -0.06
N ARG A 91 -9.60 4.47 -0.90
CA ARG A 91 -8.99 3.42 -1.73
C ARG A 91 -8.07 4.04 -2.78
N VAL A 92 -6.78 3.73 -2.71
CA VAL A 92 -5.75 4.45 -3.46
C VAL A 92 -5.85 4.17 -4.96
N LEU A 93 -5.85 2.89 -5.35
CA LEU A 93 -5.87 2.52 -6.77
C LEU A 93 -7.17 2.97 -7.47
N PRO A 94 -8.39 2.72 -6.94
CA PRO A 94 -9.61 3.25 -7.53
C PRO A 94 -9.59 4.77 -7.70
N ARG A 95 -9.18 5.51 -6.65
CA ARG A 95 -9.11 6.97 -6.71
C ARG A 95 -8.11 7.48 -7.75
N TRP A 96 -6.97 6.80 -7.87
CA TRP A 96 -5.96 7.11 -8.88
C TRP A 96 -6.48 6.90 -10.31
N ILE A 97 -7.24 5.82 -10.56
CA ILE A 97 -7.84 5.55 -11.87
C ILE A 97 -8.97 6.55 -12.16
N GLU A 98 -9.83 6.87 -11.19
CA GLU A 98 -10.91 7.86 -11.34
C GLU A 98 -10.40 9.24 -11.76
N GLY A 99 -9.22 9.65 -11.26
CA GLY A 99 -8.57 10.90 -11.67
C GLY A 99 -8.14 10.95 -13.14
N ARG A 100 -8.30 9.86 -13.90
CA ARG A 100 -7.94 9.69 -15.31
C ARG A 100 -9.14 9.38 -16.20
N LYS A 101 -10.37 9.55 -15.71
CA LYS A 101 -11.58 9.37 -16.52
C LYS A 101 -11.52 10.22 -17.80
N GLY A 102 -11.96 9.63 -18.91
CA GLY A 102 -11.93 10.20 -20.25
C GLY A 102 -10.61 10.04 -21.00
N LEU A 103 -9.55 9.56 -20.35
CA LEU A 103 -8.25 9.33 -20.99
C LEU A 103 -8.18 7.93 -21.63
N SER A 104 -7.32 7.77 -22.63
CA SER A 104 -7.07 6.49 -23.31
C SER A 104 -6.52 5.44 -22.34
N VAL A 105 -7.09 4.23 -22.36
CA VAL A 105 -6.58 3.10 -21.56
C VAL A 105 -5.19 2.71 -22.04
N GLU A 106 -4.96 2.65 -23.35
CA GLU A 106 -3.68 2.23 -23.93
C GLU A 106 -2.52 3.10 -23.46
N THR A 107 -2.74 4.42 -23.43
CA THR A 107 -1.74 5.39 -23.01
C THR A 107 -1.34 5.22 -21.55
N TYR A 108 -2.29 4.93 -20.65
CA TYR A 108 -2.05 4.91 -19.20
C TYR A 108 -1.90 3.53 -18.59
N TRP A 109 -2.01 2.49 -19.42
CA TRP A 109 -1.95 1.11 -18.98
C TRP A 109 -0.61 0.77 -18.28
N PRO A 110 0.57 1.18 -18.80
CA PRO A 110 1.84 0.94 -18.12
C PRO A 110 1.90 1.56 -16.72
N GLU A 111 1.43 2.79 -16.56
CA GLU A 111 1.42 3.51 -15.28
C GLU A 111 0.45 2.89 -14.29
N LEU A 112 -0.73 2.44 -14.74
CA LEU A 112 -1.68 1.73 -13.90
C LEU A 112 -1.04 0.46 -13.34
N ARG A 113 -0.38 -0.32 -14.20
CA ARG A 113 0.32 -1.54 -13.78
C ARG A 113 1.44 -1.24 -12.79
N ASP A 114 2.20 -0.16 -12.99
CA ASP A 114 3.25 0.26 -12.07
C ASP A 114 2.69 0.65 -10.70
N VAL A 115 1.66 1.49 -10.66
CA VAL A 115 1.00 1.91 -9.42
C VAL A 115 0.40 0.73 -8.68
N ALA A 116 -0.30 -0.17 -9.39
CA ALA A 116 -0.83 -1.38 -8.79
C ALA A 116 0.28 -2.28 -8.20
N ALA A 117 1.41 -2.43 -8.91
CA ALA A 117 2.54 -3.23 -8.43
C ALA A 117 3.23 -2.60 -7.21
N ARG A 118 3.33 -1.26 -7.16
CA ARG A 118 3.85 -0.55 -5.98
C ARG A 118 2.95 -0.73 -4.77
N ILE A 119 1.64 -0.63 -4.95
CA ILE A 119 0.68 -0.89 -3.87
C ILE A 119 0.82 -2.34 -3.37
N HIS A 120 0.97 -3.29 -4.29
CA HIS A 120 1.20 -4.69 -3.94
C HIS A 120 2.45 -4.89 -3.09
N GLU A 121 3.55 -4.23 -3.46
CA GLU A 121 4.79 -4.26 -2.68
C GLU A 121 4.68 -3.50 -1.34
N LEU A 122 3.97 -2.37 -1.29
CA LEU A 122 3.73 -1.62 -0.06
C LEU A 122 2.96 -2.45 0.97
N ILE A 123 1.94 -3.20 0.54
CA ILE A 123 1.21 -4.12 1.42
C ILE A 123 2.16 -5.14 2.06
N HIS A 124 3.11 -5.68 1.28
CA HIS A 124 4.13 -6.56 1.84
C HIS A 124 4.99 -5.86 2.88
N TRP A 125 5.53 -4.67 2.56
CA TRP A 125 6.38 -3.94 3.51
C TRP A 125 5.64 -3.49 4.76
N PHE A 126 4.35 -3.20 4.70
CA PHE A 126 3.55 -2.95 5.91
C PHE A 126 3.38 -4.21 6.75
N GLY A 127 3.17 -5.38 6.13
CA GLY A 127 3.20 -6.64 6.86
C GLY A 127 4.54 -6.91 7.56
N GLU A 128 5.66 -6.63 6.88
CA GLU A 128 7.00 -6.74 7.51
C GLU A 128 7.18 -5.73 8.64
N ALA A 129 6.66 -4.51 8.48
CA ALA A 129 6.70 -3.48 9.53
C ALA A 129 5.88 -3.90 10.76
N ASP A 130 4.72 -4.53 10.57
CA ASP A 130 3.89 -5.04 11.65
C ASP A 130 4.63 -6.13 12.45
N LEU A 131 5.34 -7.06 11.79
CA LEU A 131 6.17 -8.07 12.46
C LEU A 131 7.29 -7.44 13.30
N VAL A 132 7.92 -6.38 12.79
CA VAL A 132 8.95 -5.63 13.53
C VAL A 132 8.34 -4.87 14.72
N LEU A 133 7.13 -4.33 14.56
CA LEU A 133 6.39 -3.69 15.65
C LEU A 133 6.02 -4.70 16.74
N GLU A 134 5.53 -5.88 16.38
CA GLU A 134 5.23 -6.96 17.32
C GLU A 134 6.47 -7.38 18.11
N ALA A 135 7.61 -7.59 17.43
CA ALA A 135 8.89 -7.89 18.08
C ALA A 135 9.34 -6.75 19.01
N THR A 136 9.14 -5.51 18.59
CA THR A 136 9.47 -4.33 19.41
C THR A 136 8.59 -4.26 20.66
N LEU A 137 7.30 -4.54 20.56
CA LEU A 137 6.36 -4.54 21.68
C LEU A 137 6.66 -5.66 22.68
N ALA A 138 7.13 -6.81 22.21
CA ALA A 138 7.55 -7.91 23.08
C ALA A 138 8.82 -7.62 23.88
N ASP A 139 9.71 -6.77 23.35
CA ASP A 139 11.00 -6.41 23.96
C ASP A 139 11.29 -4.90 23.80
N THR A 140 10.45 -4.11 24.48
CA THR A 140 10.52 -2.64 24.46
C THR A 140 11.50 -2.12 25.51
N MET A 141 12.40 -1.22 25.11
CA MET A 141 13.23 -0.48 26.07
C MET A 141 12.38 0.41 26.97
N THR A 142 12.68 0.38 28.25
CA THR A 142 12.17 1.31 29.23
C THR A 142 12.77 2.71 29.03
N ARG A 143 12.09 3.73 29.56
CA ARG A 143 12.60 5.11 29.57
C ARG A 143 13.97 5.23 30.25
N ALA A 144 14.17 4.48 31.34
CA ALA A 144 15.42 4.48 32.09
C ALA A 144 16.58 3.94 31.25
N GLU A 145 16.36 2.84 30.50
CA GLU A 145 17.38 2.27 29.60
C GLU A 145 17.71 3.19 28.43
N LEU A 146 16.77 4.04 28.03
CA LEU A 146 16.98 5.10 27.05
C LEU A 146 17.67 6.35 27.64
N GLY A 147 18.03 6.34 28.93
CA GLY A 147 18.67 7.47 29.61
C GLY A 147 17.71 8.61 29.98
N PHE A 148 16.40 8.39 29.91
CA PHE A 148 15.40 9.36 30.37
C PHE A 148 15.03 9.14 31.84
N PRO A 149 14.71 10.21 32.59
CA PRO A 149 14.17 10.05 33.93
C PRO A 149 12.87 9.24 33.90
N ALA A 150 12.68 8.42 34.94
CA ALA A 150 11.43 7.71 35.15
C ALA A 150 10.27 8.71 35.16
N SER A 151 9.16 8.38 34.49
CA SER A 151 7.97 9.23 34.55
C SER A 151 7.52 9.32 36.00
N ALA A 152 7.48 10.52 36.56
CA ALA A 152 6.78 10.75 37.82
C ALA A 152 5.31 10.38 37.59
N VAL A 153 4.86 9.29 38.23
CA VAL A 153 3.43 9.00 38.32
C VAL A 153 2.84 10.18 39.07
N GLN A 154 2.06 11.03 38.40
CA GLN A 154 1.18 11.95 39.10
C GLN A 154 0.11 11.07 39.76
N GLU A 155 0.32 10.73 41.02
CA GLU A 155 -0.78 10.37 41.91
C GLU A 155 -1.71 11.59 41.92
N ALA A 156 -2.83 11.47 41.21
CA ALA A 156 -3.94 12.37 41.39
C ALA A 156 -4.51 12.06 42.78
N ASP A 157 -4.03 12.79 43.79
CA ASP A 157 -4.69 12.88 45.09
C ASP A 157 -6.12 13.37 44.82
N GLY A 158 -7.04 12.43 44.89
CA GLY A 158 -8.45 12.71 45.01
C GLY A 158 -8.72 13.22 46.42
N GLU A 159 -8.70 14.54 46.59
CA GLU A 159 -9.28 15.21 47.75
C GLU A 159 -10.29 16.24 47.21
N ASN A 160 -11.55 15.80 47.10
CA ASN A 160 -12.70 16.69 47.03
C ASN A 160 -13.42 16.59 48.37
N ASP A 161 -13.24 17.61 49.20
CA ASP A 161 -14.13 17.98 50.31
C ASP A 161 -15.33 18.80 49.80
#